data_AF-A0A929UBF9-F1
#
_entry.id   AF-A0A929UBF9-F1
#
_cell.length_a   1.000
_cell.length_b   1.000
_cell.length_c   1.000
_cell.angle_alpha   90.00
_cell.angle_beta   90.00
_cell.angle_gamma   90.00
#
_symmetry.space_group_name_H-M   'P 1'
#
loop_
_entity.id
_entity.type
_entity.pdbx_description
1 polymer ?
#
loop_
_entity_poly.entity_id
_entity_poly.type
_entity_poly.pdbx_seq_one_letter_code
_entity_poly.pdbx_strand_id
1 'polypeptide(L)'
;MEIKYTRDLDHNYLVIETEQEENYQWKMIEQNAPEGLLKHSIRRIDGKKFLYYEIDARQNLSNYFAVKKLDREDMQRLVRALCEVGERLADYLLGS
;
A
#
# COMPACT_ATOMS: atom_id res chain seq x y z
N MET A 1 9.64 -10.56 -5.72
CA MET A 1 8.98 -9.89 -4.59
C MET A 1 8.16 -10.94 -3.87
N GLU A 2 8.64 -11.42 -2.71
CA GLU A 2 7.91 -12.41 -1.91
C GLU A 2 6.98 -11.65 -0.95
N ILE A 3 5.68 -11.94 -1.00
CA ILE A 3 4.68 -11.31 -0.13
C ILE A 3 4.37 -12.28 1.01
N LYS A 4 4.54 -11.82 2.25
CA LYS A 4 4.20 -12.58 3.45
C LYS A 4 3.02 -11.91 4.16
N TYR A 5 2.17 -12.72 4.78
CA TYR A 5 1.08 -12.23 5.62
C TYR A 5 1.38 -12.61 7.05
N THR A 6 1.38 -11.63 7.95
CA THR A 6 1.63 -11.87 9.37
C THR A 6 0.63 -11.11 10.23
N ARG A 7 0.46 -11.58 11.46
CA ARG A 7 -0.31 -10.88 12.48
C ARG A 7 0.64 -10.53 13.62
N ASP A 8 0.63 -9.27 14.02
CA ASP A 8 1.43 -8.76 15.12
C ASP A 8 0.51 -7.93 16.03
N LEU A 9 0.40 -8.36 17.29
CA LEU A 9 -0.60 -7.88 18.26
C LEU A 9 -2.03 -7.95 17.68
N ASP A 10 -2.65 -6.78 17.49
CA ASP A 10 -4.02 -6.58 17.02
C ASP A 10 -4.11 -6.23 15.52
N HIS A 11 -2.98 -6.21 14.80
CA HIS A 11 -2.91 -5.78 13.42
C HIS A 11 -2.49 -6.91 12.47
N ASN A 12 -3.12 -6.95 11.30
CA ASN A 12 -2.77 -7.82 10.18
C ASN A 12 -1.91 -7.04 9.19
N TYR A 13 -0.82 -7.66 8.75
CA TYR A 13 0.15 -7.04 7.87
C TYR A 13 0.38 -7.84 6.60
N LEU A 14 0.49 -7.12 5.49
CA LEU A 14 1.18 -7.57 4.29
C LEU A 14 2.63 -7.09 4.38
N VAL A 15 3.57 -8.02 4.31
CA VAL A 15 5.00 -7.76 4.49
C VAL A 15 5.77 -8.09 3.22
N ILE A 16 6.62 -7.16 2.78
CA ILE A 16 7.48 -7.32 1.62
C ILE A 16 8.92 -7.00 2.03
N GLU A 17 9.85 -7.94 1.78
CA GLU A 17 11.28 -7.66 1.88
C GLU A 17 11.69 -6.71 0.75
N THR A 18 12.41 -5.63 1.09
CA THR A 18 12.86 -4.63 0.12
C THR A 18 14.33 -4.30 0.35
N GLU A 19 15.02 -4.00 -0.75
CA GLU A 19 16.37 -3.43 -0.71
C GLU A 19 16.35 -1.91 -0.93
N GLN A 20 15.15 -1.30 -1.09
CA GLN A 20 15.04 0.12 -1.33
C GLN A 20 15.70 0.95 -0.23
N GLU A 21 16.54 1.88 -0.67
CA GLU A 21 17.08 2.91 0.18
C GLU A 21 16.01 3.96 0.49
N GLU A 22 16.08 4.49 1.71
CA GLU A 22 15.22 5.60 2.10
C GLU A 22 15.61 6.81 1.28
N ASN A 23 14.71 7.23 0.40
CA ASN A 23 14.89 8.40 -0.43
C ASN A 23 13.84 9.46 -0.05
N TYR A 24 13.89 10.62 -0.71
CA TYR A 24 12.95 11.71 -0.45
C TYR A 24 11.48 11.26 -0.57
N GLN A 25 11.15 10.48 -1.59
CA GLN A 25 9.80 10.03 -1.88
C GLN A 25 9.27 9.14 -0.75
N TRP A 26 10.12 8.24 -0.23
CA TRP A 26 9.79 7.42 0.93
C TRP A 26 9.49 8.27 2.16
N LYS A 27 10.32 9.26 2.46
CA LYS A 27 10.09 10.17 3.60
C LYS A 27 8.78 10.94 3.46
N MET A 28 8.44 11.36 2.25
CA MET A 28 7.17 12.07 2.02
C MET A 28 5.96 11.16 2.20
N ILE A 29 6.00 9.94 1.67
CA ILE A 29 4.90 8.99 1.80
C ILE A 29 4.73 8.53 3.25
N GLU A 30 5.83 8.35 4.00
CA GLU A 30 5.83 7.97 5.41
C GLU A 30 5.29 9.09 6.31
N GLN A 31 5.73 10.34 6.12
CA GLN A 31 5.35 11.46 6.99
C GLN A 31 3.94 11.99 6.71
N ASN A 32 3.53 12.01 5.44
CA ASN A 32 2.26 12.64 5.05
C ASN A 32 1.11 11.64 4.94
N ALA A 33 1.40 10.33 4.92
CA ALA A 33 0.42 9.25 4.80
C ALA A 33 -0.72 9.58 3.79
N PRO A 34 -0.40 9.76 2.49
CA PRO A 34 -1.35 10.22 1.50
C PRO A 34 -2.63 9.36 1.49
N GLU A 35 -3.79 10.00 1.55
CA GLU A 35 -5.06 9.30 1.58
C GLU A 35 -5.25 8.45 0.32
N GLY A 36 -5.64 7.19 0.53
CA GLY A 36 -5.85 6.19 -0.51
C GLY A 36 -4.72 5.15 -0.60
N LEU A 37 -3.58 5.39 0.06
CA LEU A 37 -2.57 4.36 0.31
C LEU A 37 -2.83 3.59 1.61
N LEU A 38 -2.31 2.37 1.68
CA LEU A 38 -2.27 1.62 2.93
C LEU A 38 -1.28 2.28 3.89
N LYS A 39 -1.63 2.32 5.17
CA LYS A 39 -0.69 2.67 6.23
C LYS A 39 0.47 1.69 6.17
N HIS A 40 1.67 2.23 6.27
CA HIS A 40 2.88 1.44 6.11
C HIS A 40 3.94 1.87 7.10
N SER A 41 4.90 0.96 7.32
CA SER A 41 6.12 1.23 8.09
C SER A 41 7.28 0.41 7.53
N ILE A 42 8.50 0.93 7.64
CA ILE A 42 9.71 0.17 7.35
C ILE A 42 10.24 -0.40 8.66
N ARG A 43 10.45 -1.71 8.70
CA ARG A 43 11.08 -2.39 9.83
C ARG A 43 12.40 -3.02 9.38
N ARG A 44 13.42 -2.90 10.23
CA ARG A 44 14.72 -3.56 10.02
C ARG A 44 14.84 -4.73 10.97
N ILE A 45 14.97 -5.94 10.42
CA ILE A 45 15.04 -7.19 11.19
C ILE A 45 16.22 -7.98 10.63
N ASP A 46 17.17 -8.35 11.49
CA ASP A 46 18.38 -9.10 11.12
C ASP A 46 19.17 -8.49 9.94
N GLY A 47 19.26 -7.16 9.91
CA GLY A 47 19.96 -6.40 8.86
C GLY A 47 19.17 -6.18 7.58
N LYS A 48 18.05 -6.88 7.38
CA LYS A 48 17.16 -6.75 6.21
C LYS A 48 16.06 -5.72 6.45
N LYS A 49 15.56 -5.09 5.39
CA LYS A 49 14.46 -4.13 5.44
C LYS A 49 13.16 -4.77 4.94
N PHE A 50 12.07 -4.43 5.61
CA PHE A 50 10.76 -4.97 5.32
C PHE A 50 9.73 -3.84 5.34
N LEU A 51 8.91 -3.75 4.28
CA LEU A 51 7.73 -2.90 4.21
C LEU A 51 6.56 -3.65 4.83
N TYR A 52 5.99 -3.09 5.90
CA TYR A 52 4.79 -3.60 6.56
C TYR A 52 3.62 -2.71 6.16
N TYR A 53 2.61 -3.28 5.53
CA TYR A 53 1.35 -2.61 5.21
C TYR A 53 0.23 -3.12 6.10
N GLU A 54 -0.43 -2.25 6.85
CA GLU A 54 -1.61 -2.61 7.64
C GLU A 54 -2.77 -2.94 6.71
N ILE A 55 -3.33 -4.14 6.86
CA ILE A 55 -4.45 -4.65 6.05
C ILE A 55 -5.68 -4.97 6.90
N ASP A 56 -5.78 -4.42 8.11
CA ASP A 56 -6.93 -4.61 8.98
C ASP A 56 -8.22 -4.14 8.32
N ALA A 57 -9.24 -5.00 8.39
CA ALA A 57 -10.53 -4.81 7.74
C ALA A 57 -10.42 -4.51 6.22
N ARG A 58 -9.30 -4.83 5.57
CA ARG A 58 -9.13 -4.73 4.11
C ARG A 58 -9.37 -6.10 3.48
N GLN A 59 -10.02 -6.10 2.32
CA GLN A 59 -10.24 -7.29 1.53
C GLN A 59 -9.42 -7.20 0.25
N ASN A 60 -8.76 -8.30 -0.11
CA ASN A 60 -8.09 -8.40 -1.40
C ASN A 60 -9.12 -8.28 -2.54
N LEU A 61 -8.86 -7.46 -3.55
CA LEU A 61 -9.73 -7.29 -4.71
C LEU A 61 -10.00 -8.61 -5.44
N SER A 62 -9.02 -9.52 -5.55
CA SER A 62 -9.23 -10.84 -6.16
C SER A 62 -10.26 -11.65 -5.39
N ASN A 63 -10.19 -11.63 -4.06
CA ASN A 63 -11.15 -12.34 -3.19
C ASN A 63 -12.52 -11.68 -3.23
N TYR A 64 -12.58 -10.34 -3.23
CA TYR A 64 -13.83 -9.59 -3.32
C TYR A 64 -14.56 -9.89 -4.64
N PHE A 65 -13.83 -9.84 -5.76
CA PHE A 65 -14.40 -10.08 -7.09
C PHE A 65 -14.50 -11.56 -7.49
N ALA A 66 -13.97 -12.47 -6.68
CA ALA A 66 -14.26 -13.90 -6.82
C ALA A 66 -15.71 -14.21 -6.42
N VAL A 67 -16.26 -13.46 -5.46
CA VAL A 67 -17.64 -13.62 -4.97
C VAL A 67 -18.59 -12.66 -5.68
N LYS A 68 -18.22 -11.38 -5.80
CA LYS A 68 -18.98 -10.37 -6.53
C LYS A 68 -18.49 -10.31 -7.98
N LYS A 69 -19.38 -10.45 -8.96
CA LYS A 69 -18.99 -10.20 -10.35
C LYS A 69 -18.58 -8.73 -10.53
N LEU A 70 -17.36 -8.49 -11.01
CA LEU A 70 -16.88 -7.17 -11.39
C LEU A 70 -17.78 -6.60 -12.50
N ASP A 71 -18.40 -5.45 -12.25
CA ASP A 71 -19.20 -4.73 -13.23
C ASP A 71 -18.51 -3.44 -13.73
N ARG A 72 -19.18 -2.75 -14.66
CA ARG A 72 -18.68 -1.51 -15.25
C ARG A 72 -18.49 -0.42 -14.19
N GLU A 73 -19.39 -0.32 -13.23
CA GLU A 73 -19.35 0.74 -12.23
C GLU A 73 -18.21 0.51 -11.24
N ASP A 74 -18.01 -0.74 -10.81
CA ASP A 74 -16.87 -1.16 -9.99
C ASP A 74 -15.55 -0.84 -10.70
N MET A 75 -15.44 -1.17 -11.98
CA MET A 75 -14.24 -0.88 -12.77
C MET A 75 -13.98 0.62 -12.85
N GLN A 76 -15.02 1.42 -13.11
CA GLN A 76 -14.91 2.88 -13.16
C GLN A 76 -14.48 3.47 -11.82
N ARG A 77 -15.05 2.98 -10.72
CA ARG A 77 -14.68 3.40 -9.36
C ARG A 77 -13.22 3.04 -9.06
N LEU A 78 -12.78 1.83 -9.41
CA LEU A 78 -11.40 1.41 -9.20
C LEU A 78 -10.41 2.27 -9.97
N VAL A 79 -10.67 2.52 -11.26
CA VAL A 79 -9.79 3.37 -12.08
C VAL A 79 -9.77 4.80 -11.56
N ARG A 80 -10.91 5.39 -11.21
CA ARG A 80 -10.97 6.75 -10.65
C ARG A 80 -10.19 6.86 -9.35
N ALA A 81 -10.36 5.91 -8.43
CA ALA A 81 -9.63 5.89 -7.17
C ALA A 81 -8.11 5.80 -7.40
N LEU A 82 -7.65 5.00 -8.38
CA LEU A 82 -6.24 4.93 -8.75
C LEU A 82 -5.72 6.26 -9.32
N CYS A 83 -6.49 6.93 -10.17
CA CYS A 83 -6.15 8.25 -10.70
C CYS A 83 -6.06 9.29 -9.58
N GLU A 84 -7.05 9.35 -8.69
CA GLU A 84 -7.08 10.27 -7.56
C GLU A 84 -5.88 10.07 -6.62
N VAL A 85 -5.49 8.83 -6.34
CA VAL A 85 -4.28 8.54 -5.58
C VAL A 85 -3.03 8.98 -6.34
N GLY A 86 -2.96 8.75 -7.66
CA GLY A 86 -1.84 9.19 -8.48
C GLY A 86 -1.65 10.71 -8.49
N GLU A 87 -2.74 11.46 -8.64
CA GLU A 87 -2.75 12.92 -8.58
C GLU A 87 -2.28 13.42 -7.21
N ARG A 88 -2.79 12.84 -6.12
CA ARG A 88 -2.35 13.17 -4.76
C ARG A 88 -0.88 12.86 -4.53
N LEU A 89 -0.38 11.77 -5.10
CA LEU A 89 1.03 11.41 -4.96
C LEU A 89 1.95 12.38 -5.70
N ALA A 90 1.49 13.02 -6.76
CA ALA A 90 2.27 14.02 -7.50
C ALA A 90 2.72 15.19 -6.61
N ASP A 91 1.89 15.60 -5.64
CA ASP A 91 2.22 16.65 -4.66
C ASP A 91 3.45 16.31 -3.80
N TYR A 92 3.79 15.02 -3.69
CA TYR A 92 4.89 14.51 -2.86
C TYR A 92 6.13 14.12 -3.68
N LEU A 93 6.08 14.24 -5.01
CA LEU A 93 7.18 13.90 -5.91
C LEU A 93 7.85 15.19 -6.40
N LEU A 94 9.04 15.51 -5.87
CA LEU A 94 9.82 16.65 -6.36
C LEU A 94 10.29 16.40 -7.79
N GLY A 95 9.86 17.26 -8.73
CA GLY A 95 10.38 17.34 -10.10
C GLY A 95 9.82 16.28 -11.05
N SER A 96 8.53 16.36 -11.36
CA SER A 96 7.91 15.66 -12.51
C SER A 96 8.22 16.35 -13.83
#